data_AF-A0A3D5VH36-F1
#
_entry.id   AF-A0A3D5VH36-F1
#
_cell.length_a   1.000
_cell.length_b   1.000
_cell.length_c   1.000
_cell.angle_alpha   90.00
_cell.angle_beta   90.00
_cell.angle_gamma   90.00
#
_symmetry.space_group_name_H-M   'P 1'
#
loop_
_entity.id
_entity.type
_entity.pdbx_description
1 polymer ?
#
loop_
_entity_poly.entity_id
_entity_poly.type
_entity_poly.pdbx_seq_one_letter_code
_entity_poly.pdbx_strand_id
1 'polypeptide(L)'
;GTYFPPQGGYGRPGFKELILLLSDQYKAEPEKIDRVADQVAEVLQPRATTAEKLGEADVHTCFRQLQQAFDPEFGGFGRAPKFPTPHNLMFLLRYHRWTKNPDALEMVTATLDAMANGGIYDHLGYGFCR
;
A
#
# COMPACT_ATOMS: atom_id res chain seq x y z
N GLY A 1 1.55 -13.67 0.53
CA GLY A 1 0.88 -13.39 -0.75
C GLY A 1 -0.41 -12.64 -0.47
N THR A 2 -0.84 -11.75 -1.37
CA THR A 2 -2.09 -10.96 -1.21
C THR A 2 -3.33 -11.70 -1.73
N TYR A 3 -3.14 -12.76 -2.53
CA TYR A 3 -4.18 -13.65 -3.00
C TYR A 3 -3.58 -15.03 -3.31
N PHE A 4 -4.31 -16.09 -2.97
CA PHE A 4 -3.98 -17.47 -3.32
C PHE A 4 -5.17 -18.08 -4.06
N PRO A 5 -5.00 -18.49 -5.33
CA PRO A 5 -6.10 -19.03 -6.13
C PRO A 5 -6.59 -20.37 -5.55
N PRO A 6 -7.84 -20.78 -5.81
CA PRO A 6 -8.36 -22.08 -5.36
C PRO A 6 -7.52 -23.27 -5.87
N GLN A 7 -6.96 -23.14 -7.08
CA GLN A 7 -6.14 -24.15 -7.76
C GLN A 7 -4.77 -23.55 -8.10
N GLY A 8 -3.72 -24.37 -8.05
CA GLY A 8 -2.37 -23.93 -8.40
C GLY A 8 -2.24 -23.53 -9.88
N GLY A 9 -1.35 -22.59 -10.16
CA GLY A 9 -1.11 -22.09 -11.51
C GLY A 9 0.06 -21.11 -11.58
N TYR A 10 0.71 -21.03 -12.75
CA TYR A 10 1.84 -20.11 -13.01
C TYR A 10 2.96 -20.16 -11.96
N GLY A 11 3.36 -21.37 -11.54
CA GLY A 11 4.44 -21.57 -10.56
C GLY A 11 4.08 -21.20 -9.12
N ARG A 12 2.78 -21.05 -8.80
CA ARG A 12 2.30 -20.76 -7.45
C ARG A 12 1.30 -21.84 -6.98
N PRO A 13 1.43 -22.31 -5.72
CA PRO A 13 0.48 -23.28 -5.18
C PRO A 13 -0.90 -22.65 -4.99
N GLY A 14 -1.93 -23.46 -5.15
CA GLY A 14 -3.29 -23.10 -4.78
C GLY A 14 -3.46 -23.02 -3.26
N PHE A 15 -4.49 -22.33 -2.79
CA PHE A 15 -4.77 -22.18 -1.37
C PHE A 15 -4.99 -23.53 -0.67
N LYS A 16 -5.67 -24.46 -1.35
CA LYS A 16 -5.88 -25.82 -0.83
C LYS A 16 -4.57 -26.58 -0.67
N GLU A 17 -3.70 -26.52 -1.67
CA GLU A 17 -2.37 -27.17 -1.65
C GLU A 17 -1.52 -26.60 -0.52
N LEU A 18 -1.56 -25.27 -0.34
CA LEU A 18 -0.82 -24.58 0.70
C LEU A 18 -1.30 -24.96 2.12
N ILE A 19 -2.60 -25.06 2.35
CA ILE A 19 -3.14 -25.50 3.66
C ILE A 19 -2.74 -26.95 3.96
N LEU A 20 -2.82 -27.84 2.97
CA LEU A 20 -2.44 -29.24 3.14
C LEU A 20 -0.95 -29.37 3.45
N LEU A 21 -0.09 -28.66 2.70
CA LEU A 21 1.34 -28.61 2.97
C LEU A 21 1.64 -28.10 4.38
N LEU A 22 0.95 -27.05 4.83
CA LEU A 22 1.12 -26.49 6.17
C LEU A 22 0.67 -27.49 7.26
N SER A 23 -0.44 -28.19 7.04
CA SER A 23 -0.96 -29.22 7.94
C SER A 23 0.02 -30.38 8.10
N ASP A 24 0.59 -30.85 6.99
CA ASP A 24 1.57 -31.94 7.01
C ASP A 24 2.87 -31.50 7.69
N GLN A 25 3.36 -30.30 7.38
CA GLN A 25 4.55 -29.73 8.02
C GLN A 25 4.36 -29.51 9.53
N TYR A 26 3.17 -29.07 9.96
CA TYR A 26 2.86 -28.90 11.38
C TYR A 26 2.85 -30.23 12.14
N LYS A 27 2.35 -31.31 11.52
CA LYS A 27 2.37 -32.65 12.12
C LYS A 27 3.77 -33.26 12.15
N ALA A 28 4.57 -33.04 11.11
CA ALA A 28 5.91 -33.60 10.99
C ALA A 28 6.95 -32.86 11.85
N GLU A 29 6.87 -31.53 11.90
CA GLU A 29 7.88 -30.67 12.53
C GLU A 29 7.21 -29.49 13.31
N PRO A 30 6.46 -29.77 14.39
CA PRO A 30 5.74 -28.72 15.14
C PRO A 30 6.68 -27.64 15.68
N GLU A 31 7.86 -28.03 16.19
CA GLU A 31 8.87 -27.10 16.74
C GLU A 31 9.41 -26.08 15.71
N LYS A 32 9.36 -26.43 14.42
CA LYS A 32 9.77 -25.50 13.35
C LYS A 32 8.69 -24.44 13.12
N ILE A 33 7.42 -24.83 13.23
CA ILE A 33 6.30 -23.88 13.12
C ILE A 33 6.30 -22.94 14.33
N ASP A 34 6.53 -23.45 15.54
CA ASP A 34 6.62 -22.64 16.75
C ASP A 34 7.74 -21.60 16.64
N ARG A 35 8.93 -21.99 16.17
CA ARG A 35 10.03 -21.04 15.96
C ARG A 35 9.70 -19.94 14.95
N VAL A 36 9.01 -20.26 13.86
CA VAL A 36 8.58 -19.24 12.88
C VAL A 36 7.50 -18.33 13.49
N ALA A 37 6.57 -18.90 14.26
CA ALA A 37 5.55 -18.13 14.95
C ALA A 37 6.17 -17.15 15.96
N ASP A 38 7.16 -17.59 16.73
CA ASP A 38 7.89 -16.76 17.70
C ASP A 38 8.65 -15.63 17.00
N GLN A 39 9.34 -15.91 15.89
CA GLN A 39 10.03 -14.89 15.10
C GLN A 39 9.07 -13.82 14.56
N VAL A 40 7.92 -14.25 14.03
CA VAL A 40 6.89 -13.32 13.55
C VAL A 40 6.32 -12.51 14.72
N ALA A 41 6.04 -13.16 15.86
CA ALA A 41 5.56 -12.50 17.05
C ALA A 41 6.55 -11.45 17.55
N GLU A 42 7.84 -11.74 17.58
CA GLU A 42 8.90 -10.81 18.00
C GLU A 42 8.95 -9.55 17.10
N VAL A 43 8.79 -9.72 15.79
CA VAL A 43 8.75 -8.59 14.84
C VAL A 43 7.46 -7.76 14.98
N LEU A 44 6.35 -8.42 15.31
CA LEU A 44 5.05 -7.77 15.51
C LEU A 44 4.89 -7.15 16.90
N GLN A 45 5.73 -7.52 17.87
CA GLN A 45 5.72 -6.86 19.17
C GLN A 45 5.96 -5.37 18.96
N PRO A 46 5.08 -4.50 19.47
CA PRO A 46 5.26 -3.07 19.36
C PRO A 46 6.56 -2.71 20.07
N ARG A 47 7.65 -2.53 19.31
CA ARG A 47 8.80 -1.81 19.83
C ARG A 47 8.27 -0.42 20.13
N ALA A 48 8.26 -0.06 21.41
CA ALA A 48 8.12 1.32 21.81
C ALA A 48 9.34 2.07 21.27
N THR A 49 9.27 2.43 19.98
CA THR A 49 10.08 3.53 19.48
C THR A 49 9.61 4.71 20.31
N THR A 50 10.52 5.31 21.07
CA THR A 50 10.36 6.70 21.49
C THR A 50 10.11 7.45 20.18
N ALA A 51 8.85 7.73 19.88
CA ALA A 51 8.48 8.43 18.67
C ALA A 51 9.19 9.79 18.78
N GLU A 52 10.24 9.97 17.97
CA GLU A 52 10.83 11.28 17.80
C GLU A 52 9.68 12.22 17.41
N LYS A 53 9.63 13.39 18.06
CA LYS A 53 8.59 14.36 17.75
C LYS A 53 8.74 14.74 16.29
N LEU A 54 7.75 14.35 15.49
CA LEU A 54 7.66 14.79 14.10
C LEU A 54 7.63 16.32 14.07
N GLY A 55 8.55 16.89 13.29
CA GLY A 55 8.71 18.31 13.09
C GLY A 55 8.32 18.75 11.68
N GLU A 56 8.43 20.05 11.45
CA GLU A 56 8.14 20.66 10.15
C GLU A 56 9.03 20.11 9.02
N ALA A 57 10.30 19.79 9.33
CA ALA A 57 11.23 19.20 8.38
C ALA A 57 10.75 17.83 7.85
N ASP A 58 10.05 17.05 8.67
CA ASP A 58 9.50 15.74 8.27
C ASP A 58 8.34 15.93 7.28
N VAL A 59 7.52 16.96 7.47
CA VAL A 59 6.44 17.31 6.54
C VAL A 59 7.00 17.65 5.16
N HIS A 60 8.04 18.47 5.08
CA HIS A 60 8.70 18.77 3.81
C HIS A 60 9.41 17.56 3.20
N THR A 61 9.95 16.67 4.02
CA THR A 61 10.55 15.42 3.56
C THR A 61 9.50 14.50 2.95
N CYS A 62 8.36 14.33 3.60
CA CYS A 62 7.23 13.57 3.08
C CYS A 62 6.74 14.13 1.74
N PHE A 63 6.60 15.46 1.62
CA PHE A 63 6.26 16.11 0.36
C PHE A 63 7.26 15.78 -0.76
N ARG A 64 8.58 15.91 -0.51
CA ARG A 64 9.60 15.57 -1.51
C ARG A 64 9.56 14.11 -1.93
N GLN A 65 9.30 13.19 -1.00
CA GLN A 65 9.16 11.77 -1.32
C GLN A 65 7.95 11.51 -2.22
N LEU A 66 6.81 12.14 -1.95
CA LEU A 66 5.62 12.04 -2.80
C LEU A 66 5.88 12.66 -4.18
N GLN A 67 6.56 13.80 -4.23
CA GLN A 67 6.95 14.44 -5.49
C GLN A 67 7.85 13.53 -6.34
N GLN A 68 8.82 12.83 -5.72
CA GLN A 68 9.70 11.89 -6.43
C GLN A 68 8.96 10.63 -6.90
N ALA A 69 7.95 10.20 -6.15
CA ALA A 69 7.16 9.03 -6.48
C ALA A 69 6.02 9.32 -7.47
N PHE A 70 5.67 10.58 -7.68
CA PHE A 70 4.55 10.99 -8.51
C PHE A 70 4.80 10.64 -9.98
N ASP A 71 3.77 10.10 -10.62
CA ASP A 71 3.75 9.80 -12.04
C ASP A 71 2.97 10.91 -12.77
N PRO A 72 3.66 11.84 -13.46
CA PRO A 72 2.99 12.97 -14.12
C PRO A 72 2.22 12.56 -15.39
N GLU A 73 2.51 11.39 -15.98
CA GLU A 73 1.86 10.93 -17.20
C GLU A 73 0.49 10.30 -16.90
N PHE A 74 0.44 9.46 -15.86
CA PHE A 74 -0.76 8.67 -15.53
C PHE A 74 -1.34 8.95 -14.14
N GLY A 75 -0.83 9.94 -13.41
CA GLY A 75 -1.25 10.26 -12.05
C GLY A 75 -0.93 9.18 -11.00
N GLY A 76 -1.09 9.48 -9.72
CA GLY A 76 -0.78 8.54 -8.64
C GLY A 76 0.72 8.43 -8.34
N PHE A 77 1.10 7.42 -7.55
CA PHE A 77 2.43 7.34 -6.94
C PHE A 77 3.04 5.94 -7.07
N GLY A 78 4.31 5.87 -7.44
CA GLY A 78 5.06 4.62 -7.59
C GLY A 78 4.89 3.96 -8.95
N ARG A 79 5.29 2.68 -9.04
CA ARG A 79 5.24 1.90 -10.29
C ARG A 79 3.93 1.13 -10.42
N ALA A 80 3.54 0.78 -11.65
CA ALA A 80 2.37 -0.04 -11.90
C ALA A 80 2.48 -1.45 -11.26
N PRO A 81 1.36 -2.03 -10.80
CA PRO A 81 0.01 -1.46 -10.72
C PRO A 81 -0.13 -0.44 -9.56
N LYS A 82 -0.79 0.70 -9.82
CA LYS A 82 -1.04 1.76 -8.84
C LYS A 82 -2.43 1.59 -8.23
N PHE A 83 -2.54 1.76 -6.91
CA PHE A 83 -3.81 1.73 -6.18
C PHE A 83 -4.18 3.15 -5.72
N PRO A 84 -5.49 3.47 -5.61
CA PRO A 84 -5.93 4.72 -4.99
C PRO A 84 -5.37 4.85 -3.57
N THR A 85 -4.68 5.96 -3.30
CA THR A 85 -4.08 6.28 -1.99
C THR A 85 -4.63 7.61 -1.45
N PRO A 86 -5.88 7.64 -0.93
CA PRO A 86 -6.54 8.88 -0.52
C PRO A 86 -5.77 9.66 0.57
N HIS A 87 -5.06 8.96 1.44
CA HIS A 87 -4.26 9.59 2.50
C HIS A 87 -3.11 10.45 1.95
N ASN A 88 -2.48 10.04 0.83
CA ASN A 88 -1.46 10.85 0.14
C ASN A 88 -2.10 12.12 -0.42
N LEU A 89 -3.26 12.01 -1.06
CA LEU A 89 -3.98 13.16 -1.60
C LEU A 89 -4.42 14.13 -0.49
N MET A 90 -4.93 13.61 0.63
CA MET A 90 -5.30 14.42 1.80
C MET A 90 -4.08 15.14 2.39
N PHE A 91 -2.94 14.47 2.48
CA PHE A 91 -1.69 15.09 2.92
C PHE A 91 -1.30 16.24 2.00
N LEU A 92 -1.27 16.01 0.68
CA LEU A 92 -0.90 17.02 -0.31
C LEU A 92 -1.86 18.22 -0.32
N LEU A 93 -3.17 17.99 -0.17
CA LEU A 93 -4.15 19.08 -0.03
C LEU A 93 -3.89 19.93 1.22
N ARG A 94 -3.57 19.31 2.36
CA ARG A 94 -3.20 20.02 3.59
C ARG A 94 -1.88 20.78 3.43
N TYR A 95 -0.90 20.14 2.78
CA TYR A 95 0.40 20.73 2.49
C TYR A 95 0.26 21.96 1.58
N HIS A 96 -0.53 21.87 0.51
CA HIS A 96 -0.86 23.00 -0.36
C HIS A 96 -1.57 24.11 0.42
N ARG A 97 -2.57 23.78 1.24
CA ARG A 97 -3.28 24.78 2.05
C ARG A 97 -2.34 25.57 2.95
N TRP A 98 -1.36 24.89 3.57
CA TRP A 98 -0.39 25.47 4.50
C TRP A 98 0.72 26.25 3.79
N THR A 99 1.40 25.64 2.82
CA THR A 99 2.61 26.20 2.17
C THR A 99 2.32 27.03 0.93
N LYS A 100 1.11 26.90 0.35
CA LYS A 100 0.73 27.43 -0.97
C LYS A 100 1.56 26.88 -2.14
N ASN A 101 2.29 25.78 -1.94
CA ASN A 101 3.05 25.14 -3.01
C ASN A 101 2.09 24.59 -4.09
N PRO A 102 2.20 25.02 -5.37
CA PRO A 102 1.27 24.64 -6.42
C PRO A 102 1.44 23.17 -6.87
N ASP A 103 2.66 22.63 -6.86
CA ASP A 103 2.96 21.25 -7.26
C ASP A 103 2.16 20.24 -6.41
N ALA A 104 1.96 20.54 -5.12
CA ALA A 104 1.13 19.73 -4.24
C ALA A 104 -0.33 19.61 -4.73
N LEU A 105 -0.89 20.70 -5.26
CA LEU A 105 -2.25 20.69 -5.80
C LEU A 105 -2.27 19.99 -7.17
N GLU A 106 -1.28 20.24 -8.02
CA GLU A 106 -1.14 19.63 -9.34
C GLU A 106 -1.09 18.10 -9.25
N MET A 107 -0.27 17.55 -8.34
CA MET A 107 -0.21 16.10 -8.10
C MET A 107 -1.57 15.51 -7.71
N VAL A 108 -2.35 16.25 -6.91
CA VAL A 108 -3.68 15.81 -6.48
C VAL A 108 -4.66 15.81 -7.64
N THR A 109 -4.74 16.92 -8.39
CA THR A 109 -5.69 17.04 -9.50
C THR A 109 -5.38 16.05 -10.61
N ALA A 110 -4.11 15.94 -11.01
CA ALA A 110 -3.70 14.97 -12.02
C ALA A 110 -4.01 13.52 -11.62
N THR A 111 -3.81 13.17 -10.34
CA THR A 111 -4.17 11.84 -9.84
C THR A 111 -5.68 11.61 -9.86
N LEU A 112 -6.48 12.58 -9.42
CA LEU A 112 -7.94 12.45 -9.39
C LEU A 112 -8.53 12.41 -10.80
N ASP A 113 -8.00 13.21 -11.73
CA ASP A 113 -8.40 13.19 -13.13
C ASP A 113 -8.07 11.85 -13.79
N ALA A 114 -6.87 11.30 -13.54
CA ALA A 114 -6.50 9.99 -14.04
C ALA A 114 -7.38 8.86 -13.45
N MET A 115 -7.77 8.98 -12.18
CA MET A 115 -8.70 8.04 -11.55
C MET A 115 -10.10 8.13 -12.17
N ALA A 116 -10.62 9.35 -12.37
CA ALA A 116 -11.95 9.60 -12.93
C ALA A 116 -12.05 9.21 -14.42
N ASN A 117 -10.97 9.37 -15.17
CA ASN A 117 -10.87 8.97 -16.58
C ASN A 117 -10.41 7.51 -16.75
N GLY A 118 -10.10 6.81 -15.66
CA GLY A 118 -9.62 5.43 -15.66
C GLY A 118 -10.74 4.42 -15.43
N GLY A 119 -10.42 3.14 -15.64
CA GLY A 119 -11.41 2.05 -15.55
C GLY A 119 -11.91 1.70 -14.14
N ILE A 120 -11.52 2.47 -13.12
CA ILE A 120 -11.99 2.28 -11.73
C ILE A 120 -13.20 3.15 -11.41
N TYR A 121 -13.56 4.13 -12.24
CA TYR A 121 -14.73 4.97 -12.05
C TYR A 121 -15.92 4.38 -12.79
N ASP A 122 -17.04 4.16 -12.07
CA ASP A 122 -18.31 3.78 -12.68
C ASP A 122 -18.97 5.01 -13.29
N HIS A 123 -18.91 5.12 -14.61
CA HIS A 123 -19.52 6.22 -15.35
C HIS A 123 -21.06 6.16 -15.39
N LEU A 124 -21.68 5.02 -15.06
CA LEU A 124 -23.13 4.84 -15.07
C LEU A 124 -23.73 5.00 -13.67
N GLY A 125 -23.16 4.30 -12.68
CA GLY A 125 -23.63 4.33 -11.28
C GLY A 125 -23.07 5.48 -10.45
N TYR A 126 -22.02 6.15 -10.95
CA TYR A 126 -21.18 7.10 -10.22
C TYR A 126 -20.40 6.45 -9.07
N GLY A 127 -19.13 6.84 -8.91
CA GLY A 127 -18.28 6.39 -7.81
C GLY A 127 -17.14 5.49 -8.25
N PHE A 128 -16.28 5.12 -7.29
CA PHE A 128 -15.10 4.30 -7.56
C PHE A 128 -15.34 2.84 -7.14
N CYS A 129 -15.09 1.92 -8.07
CA CYS A 129 -15.13 0.48 -7.86
C CYS A 129 -13.75 -0.04 -7.44
N ARG A 130 -13.72 -1.03 -6.55
CA ARG A 130 -12.49 -1.68 -6.04
C ARG A 130 -12.54 -3.19 -6.18
#